data_AF-A0A377D313-F1
#
_entry.id   AF-A0A377D313-F1
#
_cell.length_a   1.000
_cell.length_b   1.000
_cell.length_c   1.000
_cell.angle_alpha   90.00
_cell.angle_beta   90.00
_cell.angle_gamma   90.00
#
_symmetry.space_group_name_H-M   'P 1'
#
loop_
_entity.id
_entity.type
_entity.pdbx_description
1 polymer ?
#
loop_
_entity_poly.entity_id
_entity_poly.type
_entity_poly.pdbx_seq_one_letter_code
_entity_poly.pdbx_strand_id
1 'polypeptide(L)'
;MRNPTLLQCFHWYYPEGGKLWPELVERAGGFNDIGINMVWLPPAYKGASGGYSVGYDSYDLFDLGEFDQKGSIPTKYGDKAQLLAAIDTLKRNDIAVLLDVVVNHKMGADEKKLFACNV
;
A
#
# COMPACT_ATOMS: atom_id res chain seq x y z
N MET A 1 13.39 -24.36 14.08
CA MET A 1 12.57 -23.14 13.93
C MET A 1 13.33 -22.16 13.06
N ARG A 2 12.66 -21.50 12.11
CA ARG A 2 13.25 -20.48 11.24
C ARG A 2 13.11 -19.12 11.93
N ASN A 3 14.18 -18.31 11.99
CA ASN A 3 14.12 -16.98 12.58
C ASN A 3 13.20 -16.07 11.75
N PRO A 4 12.36 -15.22 12.37
CA PRO A 4 11.63 -14.17 11.66
C PRO A 4 12.59 -13.15 11.05
N THR A 5 12.42 -12.87 9.76
CA THR A 5 13.19 -11.87 9.00
C THR A 5 12.23 -11.04 8.17
N LEU A 6 12.13 -9.75 8.52
CA LEU A 6 11.24 -8.78 7.87
C LEU A 6 11.98 -8.02 6.76
N LEU A 7 11.33 -7.90 5.60
CA LEU A 7 11.74 -7.01 4.52
C LEU A 7 10.73 -5.88 4.33
N GLN A 8 11.20 -4.63 4.30
CA GLN A 8 10.44 -3.51 3.75
C GLN A 8 10.47 -3.60 2.21
N CYS A 9 9.34 -3.88 1.57
CA CYS A 9 9.27 -4.19 0.13
C CYS A 9 9.15 -2.94 -0.77
N PHE A 10 9.44 -1.76 -0.26
CA PHE A 10 9.30 -0.51 -0.99
C PHE A 10 10.36 0.51 -0.56
N HIS A 11 10.62 1.48 -1.43
CA HIS A 11 11.44 2.64 -1.13
C HIS A 11 10.78 3.91 -1.70
N TRP A 12 11.25 5.09 -1.27
CA TRP A 12 10.63 6.37 -1.63
C TRP A 12 10.49 6.58 -3.15
N TYR A 13 11.57 6.29 -3.87
CA TYR A 13 11.68 6.44 -5.32
C TYR A 13 11.14 5.25 -6.14
N TYR A 14 10.31 4.38 -5.54
CA TYR A 14 9.76 3.23 -6.26
C TYR A 14 8.99 3.72 -7.49
N PRO A 15 9.13 3.08 -8.67
CA PRO A 15 8.51 3.57 -9.90
C PRO A 15 6.98 3.61 -9.79
N GLU A 16 6.40 4.55 -10.52
CA GLU A 16 4.95 4.64 -10.72
C GLU A 16 4.45 3.53 -11.67
N GLY A 17 3.13 3.45 -11.83
CA GLY A 17 2.48 2.57 -12.80
C GLY A 17 2.07 1.22 -12.24
N GLY A 18 1.88 1.09 -10.93
CA GLY A 18 1.24 -0.09 -10.35
C GLY A 18 2.08 -1.36 -10.38
N LYS A 19 3.41 -1.23 -10.32
CA LYS A 19 4.35 -2.34 -10.55
C LYS A 19 4.66 -3.18 -9.33
N LEU A 20 4.43 -2.65 -8.13
CA LEU A 20 4.85 -3.33 -6.89
C LEU A 20 4.08 -4.63 -6.66
N TRP A 21 2.75 -4.61 -6.80
CA TRP A 21 1.96 -5.81 -6.54
C TRP A 21 2.30 -6.97 -7.50
N PRO A 22 2.40 -6.76 -8.83
CA PRO A 22 2.91 -7.80 -9.74
C PRO A 22 4.32 -8.28 -9.41
N GLU A 23 5.25 -7.37 -9.05
CA GLU A 23 6.62 -7.75 -8.69
C GLU A 23 6.66 -8.68 -7.47
N LEU A 24 5.78 -8.45 -6.47
CA LEU A 24 5.69 -9.33 -5.31
C LEU A 24 5.17 -10.73 -5.67
N VAL A 25 4.24 -10.84 -6.63
CA VAL A 25 3.79 -12.15 -7.14
C VAL A 25 4.95 -12.91 -7.76
N GLU A 26 5.76 -12.24 -8.58
CA GLU A 26 6.92 -12.84 -9.25
C GLU A 26 8.02 -13.26 -8.26
N ARG A 27 8.26 -12.46 -7.22
CA ARG A 27 9.39 -12.65 -6.28
C ARG A 27 9.07 -13.52 -5.07
N ALA A 28 7.79 -13.73 -4.74
CA ALA A 28 7.38 -14.42 -3.51
C ALA A 28 8.08 -15.79 -3.32
N GLY A 29 8.27 -16.56 -4.39
CA GLY A 29 8.93 -17.87 -4.33
C GLY A 29 10.39 -17.80 -3.85
N GLY A 30 11.12 -16.73 -4.20
CA GLY A 30 12.54 -16.59 -3.87
C GLY A 30 12.82 -15.99 -2.49
N PHE A 31 11.84 -15.38 -1.83
CA PHE A 31 12.05 -14.73 -0.52
C PHE A 31 12.46 -15.74 0.56
N ASN A 32 11.85 -16.93 0.55
CA ASN A 32 12.25 -17.99 1.45
C ASN A 32 13.69 -18.45 1.19
N ASP A 33 14.17 -18.50 -0.05
CA ASP A 33 15.53 -18.99 -0.33
C ASP A 33 16.61 -18.11 0.32
N ILE A 34 16.32 -16.81 0.46
CA ILE A 34 17.19 -15.82 1.10
C ILE A 34 16.85 -15.55 2.57
N GLY A 35 15.92 -16.32 3.16
CA GLY A 35 15.62 -16.27 4.59
C GLY A 35 14.57 -15.23 5.01
N ILE A 36 13.90 -14.57 4.07
CA ILE A 36 12.80 -13.63 4.32
C ILE A 36 11.50 -14.42 4.46
N ASN A 37 10.77 -14.16 5.55
CA ASN A 37 9.49 -14.81 5.84
C ASN A 37 8.42 -13.82 6.34
N MET A 38 8.72 -12.53 6.35
CA MET A 38 7.77 -11.46 6.61
C MET A 38 8.05 -10.29 5.65
N VAL A 39 6.99 -9.64 5.16
CA VAL A 39 7.09 -8.44 4.33
C VAL A 39 6.26 -7.32 4.91
N TRP A 40 6.81 -6.11 4.88
CA TRP A 40 6.11 -4.86 5.14
C TRP A 40 5.83 -4.16 3.83
N LEU A 41 4.54 -4.03 3.51
CA LEU A 41 4.03 -3.37 2.32
C LEU A 41 3.71 -1.90 2.62
N PRO A 42 3.86 -1.00 1.63
CA PRO A 42 3.51 0.40 1.80
C PRO A 42 2.00 0.59 2.04
N PRO A 43 1.55 1.79 2.43
CA PRO A 43 0.13 2.10 2.52
C PRO A 43 -0.57 1.81 1.18
N ALA A 44 -1.59 0.94 1.23
CA ALA A 44 -2.26 0.42 0.04
C ALA A 44 -3.52 1.20 -0.35
N TYR A 45 -3.88 2.21 0.43
CA TYR A 45 -5.07 3.05 0.25
C TYR A 45 -4.76 4.35 -0.48
N LYS A 46 -5.80 4.98 -1.04
CA LYS A 46 -5.70 6.21 -1.84
C LYS A 46 -5.15 7.38 -1.01
N GLY A 47 -4.07 7.97 -1.51
CA GLY A 47 -3.50 9.21 -0.99
C GLY A 47 -4.02 10.46 -1.70
N ALA A 48 -3.78 11.62 -1.11
CA ALA A 48 -4.23 12.92 -1.62
C ALA A 48 -3.66 13.24 -3.01
N SER A 49 -2.45 12.75 -3.31
CA SER A 49 -1.78 12.88 -4.60
C SER A 49 -2.15 11.79 -5.61
N GLY A 50 -3.20 10.99 -5.35
CA GLY A 50 -3.67 9.94 -6.26
C GLY A 50 -2.60 8.88 -6.56
N GLY A 51 -2.45 8.51 -7.84
CA GLY A 51 -1.48 7.52 -8.32
C GLY A 51 0.00 7.89 -8.11
N TYR A 52 0.30 9.13 -7.71
CA TYR A 52 1.66 9.61 -7.42
C TYR A 52 2.02 9.51 -5.93
N SER A 53 1.03 9.27 -5.08
CA SER A 53 1.19 9.19 -3.63
C SER A 53 2.08 8.01 -3.22
N VAL A 54 3.02 8.25 -2.29
CA VAL A 54 3.76 7.17 -1.59
C VAL A 54 2.95 6.53 -0.45
N GLY A 55 1.74 7.03 -0.19
CA GLY A 55 0.79 6.46 0.77
C GLY A 55 0.62 7.25 2.08
N TYR A 56 1.60 8.07 2.46
CA TYR A 56 1.60 8.80 3.73
C TYR A 56 0.77 10.08 3.74
N ASP A 57 0.27 10.56 2.59
CA ASP A 57 -0.72 11.65 2.49
C ASP A 57 -2.15 11.08 2.43
N SER A 58 -2.51 10.24 3.41
CA SER A 58 -3.70 9.38 3.36
C SER A 58 -5.00 10.16 3.17
N TYR A 59 -5.77 9.82 2.13
CA TYR A 59 -7.03 10.47 1.80
C TYR A 59 -8.23 9.60 2.15
N ASP A 60 -8.34 8.41 1.56
CA ASP A 60 -9.44 7.47 1.82
C ASP A 60 -8.88 6.08 2.17
N LEU A 61 -9.05 5.67 3.43
CA LEU A 61 -8.52 4.40 3.95
C LEU A 61 -9.25 3.18 3.39
N PHE A 62 -10.44 3.38 2.80
CA PHE A 62 -11.26 2.31 2.25
C PHE A 62 -11.01 2.09 0.76
N ASP A 63 -10.48 3.09 0.06
CA ASP A 63 -10.13 2.97 -1.35
C ASP A 63 -8.75 2.33 -1.50
N LEU A 64 -8.71 1.00 -1.65
CA LEU A 64 -7.48 0.24 -1.89
C LEU A 64 -7.01 0.27 -3.37
N GLY A 65 -7.34 1.35 -4.09
CA GLY A 65 -7.12 1.46 -5.53
C GLY A 65 -8.26 0.81 -6.31
N GLU A 66 -9.51 1.02 -5.89
CA GLU A 66 -10.72 0.48 -6.52
C GLU A 66 -11.68 1.56 -7.03
N PHE A 67 -11.60 2.80 -6.52
CA PHE A 67 -12.46 3.90 -6.93
C PHE A 67 -11.68 4.96 -7.72
N ASP A 68 -12.34 5.61 -8.68
CA ASP A 68 -11.79 6.79 -9.37
C ASP A 68 -11.85 8.01 -8.44
N GLN A 69 -10.76 8.21 -7.71
CA GLN A 69 -10.58 9.30 -6.74
C GLN A 69 -9.19 9.91 -6.92
N LYS A 70 -9.12 11.24 -6.74
CA LYS A 70 -7.88 12.01 -6.89
C LYS A 70 -7.17 11.79 -8.25
N GLY A 71 -7.96 11.59 -9.32
CA GLY A 71 -7.46 11.47 -10.70
C GLY A 71 -6.85 10.11 -11.05
N SER A 72 -7.16 9.06 -10.28
CA SER A 72 -6.64 7.71 -10.51
C SER A 72 -7.54 6.64 -9.89
N ILE A 73 -7.71 5.51 -10.59
CA ILE A 73 -8.23 4.28 -9.98
C ILE A 73 -7.14 3.61 -9.13
N PRO A 74 -6.01 3.13 -9.71
CA PRO A 74 -4.98 2.46 -8.92
C PRO A 74 -4.25 3.44 -8.00
N THR A 75 -3.69 2.91 -6.91
CA THR A 75 -2.65 3.62 -6.16
C THR A 75 -1.33 3.60 -6.93
N LYS A 76 -0.29 4.25 -6.40
CA LYS A 76 1.07 4.15 -6.95
C LYS A 76 1.53 2.70 -7.16
N TYR A 77 1.10 1.80 -6.27
CA TYR A 77 1.58 0.42 -6.17
C TYR A 77 0.75 -0.58 -6.96
N GLY A 78 -0.49 -0.22 -7.30
CA GLY A 78 -1.40 -1.00 -8.14
C GLY A 78 -2.86 -0.88 -7.68
N ASP A 79 -3.72 -1.69 -8.28
CA ASP A 79 -5.14 -1.80 -7.92
C ASP A 79 -5.39 -2.86 -6.82
N LYS A 80 -6.61 -2.88 -6.30
CA LYS A 80 -7.05 -3.81 -5.24
C LYS A 80 -6.93 -5.27 -5.64
N ALA A 81 -7.21 -5.61 -6.91
CA ALA A 81 -7.14 -7.00 -7.38
C ALA A 81 -5.69 -7.50 -7.39
N GLN A 82 -4.77 -6.66 -7.87
CA GLN A 82 -3.33 -6.94 -7.84
C GLN A 82 -2.81 -7.07 -6.41
N LEU A 83 -3.22 -6.20 -5.49
CA LEU A 83 -2.86 -6.29 -4.06
C LEU A 83 -3.29 -7.64 -3.47
N LEU A 84 -4.54 -8.05 -3.71
CA LEU A 84 -5.06 -9.32 -3.19
C LEU A 84 -4.31 -10.52 -3.78
N ALA A 85 -3.99 -10.50 -5.07
CA ALA A 85 -3.18 -11.53 -5.72
C ALA A 85 -1.75 -11.63 -5.14
N ALA A 86 -1.14 -10.48 -4.83
CA ALA A 86 0.17 -10.44 -4.17
C ALA A 86 0.12 -11.03 -2.75
N ILE A 87 -0.85 -10.62 -1.94
CA ILE A 87 -1.03 -11.12 -0.57
C ILE A 87 -1.27 -12.64 -0.56
N ASP A 88 -2.13 -13.13 -1.44
CA ASP A 88 -2.45 -14.54 -1.59
C ASP A 88 -1.22 -15.35 -2.02
N THR A 89 -0.43 -14.85 -2.98
CA THR A 89 0.82 -15.50 -3.40
C THR A 89 1.87 -15.51 -2.29
N LEU A 90 2.04 -14.42 -1.54
CA LEU A 90 2.95 -14.36 -0.38
C LEU A 90 2.55 -15.37 0.68
N LYS A 91 1.25 -15.46 1.01
CA LYS A 91 0.72 -16.43 1.98
C LYS A 91 0.91 -17.88 1.55
N ARG A 92 0.73 -18.20 0.26
CA ARG A 92 1.01 -19.55 -0.28
C ARG A 92 2.48 -19.94 -0.17
N ASN A 93 3.38 -18.96 -0.08
CA ASN A 93 4.80 -19.17 0.14
C ASN A 93 5.17 -19.03 1.64
N ASP A 94 4.23 -19.15 2.58
CA ASP A 94 4.50 -19.05 4.02
C ASP A 94 5.16 -17.72 4.45
N ILE A 95 4.85 -16.62 3.74
CA ILE A 95 5.37 -15.28 4.05
C ILE A 95 4.28 -14.46 4.71
N ALA A 96 4.55 -13.96 5.93
CA ALA A 96 3.64 -13.08 6.64
C ALA A 96 3.60 -11.69 5.99
N VAL A 97 2.42 -11.08 5.92
CA VAL A 97 2.20 -9.77 5.31
C VAL A 97 1.80 -8.77 6.37
N LEU A 98 2.52 -7.64 6.44
CA LEU A 98 2.23 -6.49 7.27
C LEU A 98 1.88 -5.32 6.35
N LEU A 99 0.70 -4.74 6.55
CA LEU A 99 0.26 -3.54 5.85
C LEU A 99 0.55 -2.31 6.72
N ASP A 100 1.03 -1.24 6.09
CA ASP A 100 1.25 0.04 6.76
C ASP A 100 -0.08 0.73 7.17
N VAL A 101 -0.11 1.32 8.36
CA VAL A 101 -1.30 1.93 8.97
C VAL A 101 -1.01 3.38 9.34
N VAL A 102 -1.52 4.30 8.54
CA VAL A 102 -1.32 5.74 8.66
C VAL A 102 -2.63 6.37 9.15
N VAL A 103 -2.74 6.51 10.46
CA VAL A 103 -3.96 7.02 11.14
C VAL A 103 -3.72 8.32 11.91
N ASN A 104 -2.52 8.88 11.82
CA ASN A 104 -2.16 10.14 12.49
C ASN A 104 -2.90 11.35 11.90
N HIS A 105 -3.15 11.35 10.58
CA HIS A 105 -3.77 12.47 9.88
C HIS A 105 -4.54 11.98 8.65
N LYS A 106 -5.34 12.88 8.07
CA LYS A 106 -5.92 12.74 6.73
C LYS A 106 -5.61 13.98 5.92
N MET A 107 -5.25 13.81 4.65
CA MET A 107 -4.91 14.88 3.72
C MET A 107 -5.83 14.86 2.50
N GLY A 108 -5.91 16.00 1.79
CA GLY A 108 -6.68 16.10 0.55
C GLY A 108 -8.20 16.13 0.75
N ALA A 109 -8.69 16.75 1.83
CA ALA A 109 -10.13 16.96 2.03
C ALA A 109 -10.77 17.61 0.80
N ASP A 110 -11.99 17.19 0.45
CA ASP A 110 -12.66 17.63 -0.77
C ASP A 110 -13.07 19.11 -0.72
N GLU A 111 -13.33 19.63 0.48
CA GLU A 111 -13.72 21.01 0.69
C GLU A 111 -13.21 21.54 2.05
N LYS A 112 -13.11 22.87 2.15
CA LYS A 112 -12.91 23.54 3.43
C LYS A 112 -14.26 23.67 4.13
N LYS A 113 -14.32 23.40 5.42
CA LYS A 113 -15.49 23.70 6.25
C LYS A 113 -15.22 24.86 7.18
N LEU A 114 -16.14 25.82 7.19
CA LEU A 114 -16.20 26.87 8.20
C LEU A 114 -16.77 26.26 9.48
N PHE A 115 -16.04 26.43 10.58
CA PHE A 115 -16.56 26.13 11.91
C PHE A 115 -16.95 27.46 12.55
N ALA A 116 -18.24 27.64 12.83
CA ALA A 116 -18.69 28.78 13.63
C ALA A 116 -18.36 28.50 15.09
N CYS A 117 -17.48 29.30 15.67
CA CYS A 117 -17.25 29.31 17.11
C CYS A 117 -18.29 30.27 17.72
N ASN A 118 -19.41 29.73 18.19
CA ASN A 118 -20.36 30.52 18.98
C ASN A 118 -19.78 30.66 20.39
N VAL A 119 -19.33 31.85 20.73
CA VAL A 119 -18.84 32.24 22.07
C VAL A 119 -20.00 32.71 22.92
#